data_AF-A0A0B2W098-F1
#
_entry.id   AF-A0A0B2W098-F1
#
_cell.length_a   1.000
_cell.length_b   1.000
_cell.length_c   1.000
_cell.angle_alpha   90.00
_cell.angle_beta   90.00
_cell.angle_gamma   90.00
#
_symmetry.space_group_name_H-M   'P 1'
#
loop_
_entity.id
_entity.type
_entity.pdbx_description
1 polymer ?
#
loop_
_entity_poly.entity_id
_entity_poly.type
_entity_poly.pdbx_seq_one_letter_code
_entity_poly.pdbx_strand_id
1 'polypeptide(L)'
;MTDLIVVFGIALLSFILFAIGALFMLSGLTPWPKRTRRDLLRKVFAYDPTGVEQDQFACLLHESPDSRPRHTQPSRYLSVVVPAMNEKDRLPSMLDECFTYLQSRSKKDSWFIFEVIVVDDGSTDRTSDVAFKYSTKYGNDVVKVLKLEQNRGKGGAVRCGVMCCRGAMILFADADGATRFEDLEKLENEILRSTTADGSLPKDIANFDWSFPAIAVGSRAHMEAESIATRSVARTLLMIGFHVLVYLFTVRTIRDTQCGFKLFTRGAAARLFPILHIERWAFDVELLYLAERYGYPIREVAVTWHEVDGSKIVPVWSWIQMGRDLILIWFRYYVGIWRSDVTV
;
A
#
# COMPACT_ATOMS: atom_id res chain seq x y z
N MET A 1 -11.15 -28.97 44.89
CA MET A 1 -10.37 -28.84 43.64
C MET A 1 -11.28 -28.65 42.43
N THR A 2 -12.34 -29.45 42.31
CA THR A 2 -13.44 -29.30 41.33
C THR A 2 -14.11 -27.93 41.36
N ASP A 3 -14.44 -27.37 42.53
CA ASP A 3 -15.11 -26.06 42.61
C ASP A 3 -14.24 -24.91 42.10
N LEU A 4 -12.92 -24.96 42.34
CA LEU A 4 -11.99 -23.94 41.86
C LEU A 4 -11.83 -23.97 40.34
N ILE A 5 -11.83 -25.17 39.75
CA ILE A 5 -11.78 -25.34 38.28
C ILE A 5 -13.07 -24.81 37.65
N VAL A 6 -14.24 -25.07 38.24
CA VAL A 6 -15.53 -24.57 37.75
C VAL A 6 -15.60 -23.05 37.84
N VAL A 7 -15.21 -22.46 38.98
CA VAL A 7 -15.17 -20.99 39.15
C VAL A 7 -14.22 -20.34 38.13
N PHE A 8 -13.02 -20.90 37.95
CA PHE A 8 -12.07 -20.39 36.95
C PHE A 8 -12.61 -20.53 35.52
N GLY A 9 -13.26 -21.65 35.20
CA GLY A 9 -13.89 -21.87 33.90
C GLY A 9 -15.00 -20.86 33.59
N ILE A 10 -15.87 -20.58 34.57
CA ILE A 10 -16.95 -19.58 34.42
C ILE A 10 -16.36 -18.17 34.26
N ALA A 11 -15.33 -17.82 35.05
CA ALA A 11 -14.67 -16.52 34.96
C ALA A 11 -14.01 -16.34 33.58
N LEU A 12 -13.31 -17.36 33.08
CA LEU A 12 -12.68 -17.35 31.77
C LEU A 12 -13.72 -17.21 30.64
N LEU A 13 -14.80 -17.99 30.69
CA LEU A 13 -15.88 -17.90 29.70
C LEU A 13 -16.53 -16.51 29.70
N SER A 14 -16.82 -15.98 30.89
CA SER A 14 -17.39 -14.64 31.06
C SER A 14 -16.47 -13.56 30.48
N PHE A 15 -15.16 -13.68 30.72
CA PHE A 15 -14.17 -12.77 30.16
C PHE A 15 -14.11 -12.85 28.63
N ILE A 16 -14.14 -14.06 28.05
CA ILE A 16 -14.16 -14.25 26.60
C ILE A 16 -15.42 -13.63 25.97
N LEU A 17 -16.60 -13.88 26.55
CA LEU A 17 -17.85 -13.30 26.07
C LEU A 17 -17.85 -11.76 26.16
N PHE A 18 -17.34 -11.21 27.26
CA PHE A 18 -17.16 -9.78 27.42
C PHE A 18 -16.20 -9.21 26.36
N ALA A 19 -15.05 -9.85 26.12
CA ALA A 19 -14.08 -9.44 25.12
C ALA A 19 -14.67 -9.47 23.70
N ILE A 20 -15.41 -10.52 23.35
CA ILE A 20 -16.12 -10.62 22.06
C ILE A 20 -17.15 -9.48 21.94
N GLY A 21 -17.96 -9.25 22.99
CA GLY A 21 -18.93 -8.15 23.02
C GLY A 21 -18.28 -6.78 22.84
N ALA A 22 -17.14 -6.55 23.49
CA ALA A 22 -16.35 -5.33 23.35
C ALA A 22 -15.80 -5.17 21.92
N LEU A 23 -15.37 -6.25 21.26
CA LEU A 23 -14.92 -6.22 19.86
C LEU A 23 -16.06 -5.89 18.89
N PHE A 24 -17.26 -6.43 19.10
CA PHE A 24 -18.43 -6.06 18.30
C PHE A 24 -18.80 -4.58 18.50
N MET A 25 -18.80 -4.08 19.73
CA MET A 25 -19.05 -2.66 20.03
C MET A 25 -17.98 -1.78 19.35
N LEU A 26 -16.70 -2.09 19.53
CA LEU A 26 -15.58 -1.36 18.95
C LEU A 26 -15.62 -1.36 17.42
N SER A 27 -16.01 -2.49 16.83
CA SER A 27 -16.21 -2.63 15.39
C SER A 27 -17.35 -1.72 14.90
N GLY A 28 -18.47 -1.64 15.63
CA GLY A 28 -19.57 -0.73 15.31
C GLY A 28 -19.20 0.76 15.41
N LEU A 29 -18.34 1.11 16.38
CA LEU A 29 -17.87 2.48 16.59
C LEU A 29 -16.77 2.93 15.61
N THR A 30 -16.23 2.01 14.80
CA THR A 30 -15.11 2.30 13.89
C THR A 30 -15.54 2.08 12.43
N PRO A 31 -16.36 2.95 11.83
CA PRO A 31 -16.85 2.73 10.48
C PRO A 31 -15.71 2.66 9.46
N TRP A 32 -15.99 2.02 8.33
CA TRP A 32 -15.07 1.92 7.20
C TRP A 32 -15.79 2.32 5.90
N PRO A 33 -15.05 2.70 4.85
CA PRO A 33 -15.65 3.02 3.56
C PRO A 33 -16.31 1.77 2.96
N LYS A 34 -17.61 1.85 2.70
CA LYS A 34 -18.31 0.87 1.87
C LYS A 34 -18.16 1.30 0.43
N ARG A 35 -17.70 0.39 -0.44
CA ARG A 35 -17.46 0.68 -1.85
C ARG A 35 -18.28 -0.27 -2.69
N THR A 36 -18.98 0.30 -3.65
CA THR A 36 -19.76 -0.43 -4.66
C THR A 36 -18.91 -0.69 -5.89
N ARG A 37 -19.37 -1.59 -6.76
CA ARG A 37 -18.77 -1.81 -8.07
C ARG A 37 -18.68 -0.52 -8.91
N ARG A 38 -19.67 0.37 -8.80
CA ARG A 38 -19.67 1.67 -9.49
C ARG A 38 -18.53 2.57 -9.00
N ASP A 39 -18.24 2.54 -7.70
CA ASP A 39 -17.13 3.32 -7.13
C ASP A 39 -15.76 2.84 -7.62
N LEU A 40 -15.62 1.54 -7.88
CA LEU A 40 -14.38 0.93 -8.41
C LEU A 40 -14.12 1.28 -9.87
N LEU A 41 -15.18 1.50 -10.65
CA LEU A 41 -15.13 1.72 -12.10
C LEU A 41 -15.40 3.18 -12.49
N ARG A 42 -15.53 4.06 -11.49
CA ARG A 42 -15.79 5.48 -11.71
C ARG A 42 -14.66 6.08 -12.54
N LYS A 43 -15.02 6.90 -13.53
CA LYS A 43 -14.05 7.70 -14.28
C LYS A 43 -13.39 8.71 -13.35
N VAL A 44 -12.08 8.82 -13.48
CA VAL A 44 -11.25 9.75 -12.71
C VAL A 44 -10.43 10.56 -13.69
N PHE A 45 -10.26 11.85 -13.43
CA PHE A 45 -9.57 12.77 -14.33
C PHE A 45 -8.32 13.31 -13.65
N ALA A 46 -7.29 13.56 -14.45
CA ALA A 46 -6.07 14.21 -14.00
C ALA A 46 -6.36 15.64 -13.57
N TYR A 47 -5.63 16.09 -12.56
CA TYR A 47 -5.64 17.48 -12.13
C TYR A 47 -4.91 18.33 -13.17
N ASP A 48 -5.62 19.34 -13.68
CA ASP A 48 -5.09 20.39 -14.52
C ASP A 48 -5.55 21.75 -13.94
N PRO A 49 -4.64 22.58 -13.38
CA PRO A 49 -4.99 23.88 -12.83
C PRO A 49 -5.48 24.88 -13.89
N THR A 50 -5.21 24.64 -15.18
CA THR A 50 -5.66 25.50 -16.28
C THR A 50 -7.09 25.21 -16.70
N GLY A 51 -7.60 24.00 -16.40
CA GLY A 51 -8.92 23.52 -16.78
C GLY A 51 -9.10 23.33 -18.29
N VAL A 52 -8.01 23.29 -19.06
CA VAL A 52 -8.03 23.22 -20.53
C VAL A 52 -8.17 21.79 -21.01
N GLU A 53 -7.57 20.82 -20.32
CA GLU A 53 -7.56 19.42 -20.71
C GLU A 53 -8.26 18.52 -19.68
N GLN A 54 -9.29 17.78 -20.11
CA GLN A 54 -9.89 16.70 -19.30
C GLN A 54 -9.23 15.38 -19.66
N ASP A 55 -8.02 15.16 -19.16
CA ASP A 55 -7.31 13.91 -19.35
C ASP A 55 -7.83 12.84 -18.37
N GLN A 56 -8.39 11.76 -18.89
CA GLN A 56 -8.94 10.67 -18.09
C GLN A 56 -7.84 9.67 -17.68
N PHE A 57 -7.85 9.24 -16.42
CA PHE A 57 -7.08 8.08 -16.01
C PHE A 57 -7.63 6.78 -16.62
N ALA A 58 -6.72 5.85 -16.89
CA ALA A 58 -7.10 4.47 -17.13
C ALA A 58 -7.67 3.87 -15.83
N CYS A 59 -8.48 2.80 -15.96
CA CYS A 59 -8.91 2.03 -14.79
C CYS A 59 -8.12 0.73 -14.73
N LEU A 60 -7.63 0.39 -13.53
CA LEU A 60 -7.01 -0.90 -13.24
C LEU A 60 -7.99 -2.04 -13.55
N LEU A 61 -9.28 -1.80 -13.35
CA LEU A 61 -10.34 -2.79 -13.52
C LEU A 61 -11.20 -2.49 -14.75
N HIS A 62 -11.84 -3.53 -15.28
CA HIS A 62 -12.92 -3.42 -16.25
C HIS A 62 -14.10 -4.31 -15.85
N GLU A 63 -15.26 -4.03 -16.43
CA GLU A 63 -16.44 -4.87 -16.26
C GLU A 63 -16.22 -6.25 -16.87
N SER A 64 -16.55 -7.29 -16.10
CA SER A 64 -16.59 -8.68 -16.57
C SER A 64 -18.03 -9.21 -16.54
N PRO A 65 -18.40 -10.10 -17.49
CA PRO A 65 -19.70 -10.79 -17.48
C PRO A 65 -19.95 -11.62 -16.21
N ASP A 66 -18.88 -12.15 -15.61
CA ASP A 66 -18.93 -13.09 -14.48
C ASP A 66 -19.14 -12.38 -13.12
N SER A 67 -19.72 -11.17 -13.12
CA SER A 67 -19.95 -10.24 -12.01
C SER A 67 -18.72 -9.71 -11.24
N ARG A 68 -17.54 -10.35 -11.33
CA ARG A 68 -16.30 -9.92 -10.67
C ARG A 68 -15.45 -9.01 -11.59
N PRO A 69 -15.07 -7.79 -11.19
CA PRO A 69 -14.16 -6.96 -11.99
C PRO A 69 -12.85 -7.69 -12.28
N ARG A 70 -12.38 -7.61 -13.52
CA ARG A 70 -11.07 -8.15 -13.94
C ARG A 70 -10.11 -7.01 -14.20
N HIS A 71 -8.80 -7.24 -14.09
CA HIS A 71 -7.85 -6.19 -14.44
C HIS A 71 -7.83 -5.94 -15.95
N THR A 72 -7.58 -4.70 -16.35
CA THR A 72 -7.29 -4.35 -17.75
C THR A 72 -5.91 -4.88 -18.15
N GLN A 73 -5.66 -5.01 -19.45
CA GLN A 73 -4.32 -5.32 -19.96
C GLN A 73 -3.37 -4.14 -19.68
N PRO A 74 -2.13 -4.40 -19.24
CA PRO A 74 -1.18 -3.33 -19.00
C PRO A 74 -0.75 -2.69 -20.32
N SER A 75 -0.60 -1.37 -20.32
CA SER A 75 0.01 -0.61 -21.44
C SER A 75 1.35 0.01 -21.09
N ARG A 76 1.77 -0.13 -19.83
CA ARG A 76 3.07 0.29 -19.28
C ARG A 76 3.69 -0.91 -18.58
N TYR A 77 5.00 -0.95 -18.50
CA TYR A 77 5.69 -1.93 -17.67
C TYR A 77 5.52 -1.59 -16.19
N LEU A 78 5.75 -0.33 -15.81
CA LEU A 78 5.71 0.13 -14.42
C LEU A 78 4.75 1.32 -14.25
N SER A 79 3.93 1.29 -13.21
CA SER A 79 3.30 2.49 -12.64
C SER A 79 3.89 2.77 -11.28
N VAL A 80 4.37 3.98 -11.04
CA VAL A 80 4.79 4.44 -9.71
C VAL A 80 3.68 5.29 -9.11
N VAL A 81 3.16 4.90 -7.95
CA VAL A 81 2.13 5.61 -7.19
C VAL A 81 2.77 6.30 -6.01
N VAL A 82 2.65 7.62 -5.97
CA VAL A 82 3.23 8.47 -4.94
C VAL A 82 2.10 9.18 -4.17
N PRO A 83 1.66 8.70 -3.00
CA PRO A 83 0.74 9.44 -2.15
C PRO A 83 1.43 10.65 -1.53
N ALA A 84 0.82 11.82 -1.64
CA ALA A 84 1.36 13.08 -1.15
C ALA A 84 0.30 13.86 -0.37
N MET A 85 0.65 14.37 0.80
CA MET A 85 -0.20 15.25 1.62
C MET A 85 0.66 16.33 2.27
N ASN A 86 0.54 17.57 1.79
CA ASN A 86 1.35 18.70 2.20
C ASN A 86 2.87 18.40 2.08
N GLU A 87 3.27 18.01 0.86
CA GLU A 87 4.61 17.56 0.50
C GLU A 87 5.29 18.48 -0.51
N LYS A 88 4.80 19.70 -0.72
CA LYS A 88 5.34 20.63 -1.75
C LYS A 88 6.86 20.82 -1.69
N ASP A 89 7.46 20.68 -0.51
CA ASP A 89 8.89 20.92 -0.26
C ASP A 89 9.74 19.64 -0.43
N ARG A 90 9.20 18.45 -0.12
CA ARG A 90 9.92 17.17 -0.21
C ARG A 90 9.72 16.45 -1.54
N LEU A 91 8.52 16.58 -2.10
CA LEU A 91 8.11 15.92 -3.34
C LEU A 91 9.07 16.17 -4.52
N PRO A 92 9.59 17.40 -4.78
CA PRO A 92 10.49 17.63 -5.90
C PRO A 92 11.77 16.79 -5.85
N SER A 93 12.41 16.71 -4.67
CA SER A 93 13.65 15.94 -4.52
C SER A 93 13.44 14.46 -4.79
N MET A 94 12.32 13.91 -4.30
CA MET A 94 11.95 12.52 -4.55
C MET A 94 11.65 12.29 -6.04
N LEU A 95 10.86 13.17 -6.67
CA LEU A 95 10.52 13.03 -8.09
C LEU A 95 11.77 13.17 -8.98
N ASP A 96 12.67 14.11 -8.69
CA ASP A 96 13.89 14.28 -9.48
C ASP A 96 14.77 13.03 -9.46
N GLU A 97 14.94 12.39 -8.29
CA GLU A 97 15.66 11.11 -8.18
C GLU A 97 14.93 9.97 -8.91
N CYS A 98 13.61 9.85 -8.71
CA CYS A 98 12.75 8.87 -9.38
C CYS A 98 12.88 8.96 -10.91
N PHE A 99 12.70 10.15 -11.47
CA PHE A 99 12.81 10.36 -12.91
C PHE A 99 14.23 10.14 -13.44
N THR A 100 15.25 10.54 -12.69
CA THR A 100 16.65 10.27 -13.07
C THR A 100 16.87 8.77 -13.26
N TYR A 101 16.44 7.96 -12.30
CA TYR A 101 16.53 6.51 -12.38
C TYR A 101 15.66 5.92 -13.51
N LEU A 102 14.37 6.25 -13.56
CA LEU A 102 13.43 5.66 -14.51
C LEU A 102 13.75 6.02 -15.97
N GLN A 103 14.18 7.26 -16.25
CA GLN A 103 14.62 7.65 -17.59
C GLN A 103 15.93 6.97 -17.98
N SER A 104 16.88 6.82 -17.06
CA SER A 104 18.11 6.07 -17.31
C SER A 104 17.79 4.63 -17.69
N ARG A 105 16.89 3.98 -16.94
CA ARG A 105 16.44 2.62 -17.23
C ARG A 105 15.70 2.49 -18.56
N SER A 106 14.76 3.39 -18.84
CA SER A 106 14.01 3.39 -20.11
C SER A 106 14.91 3.59 -21.34
N LYS A 107 16.02 4.33 -21.21
CA LYS A 107 17.04 4.45 -22.27
C LYS A 107 17.83 3.16 -22.48
N LYS A 108 18.08 2.40 -21.42
CA LYS A 108 18.80 1.12 -21.46
C LYS A 108 17.92 0.00 -21.99
N ASP A 109 16.68 -0.06 -21.54
CA ASP A 109 15.72 -1.12 -21.83
C ASP A 109 14.51 -0.55 -22.59
N SER A 110 14.47 -0.73 -23.92
CA SER A 110 13.43 -0.12 -24.77
C SER A 110 11.99 -0.62 -24.47
N TRP A 111 11.87 -1.78 -23.83
CA TRP A 111 10.59 -2.33 -23.37
C TRP A 111 10.13 -1.74 -22.03
N PHE A 112 11.03 -1.07 -21.28
CA PHE A 112 10.73 -0.46 -20.00
C PHE A 112 10.03 0.89 -20.21
N ILE A 113 8.71 0.83 -20.33
CA ILE A 113 7.83 2.00 -20.42
C ILE A 113 7.19 2.20 -19.06
N PHE A 114 7.29 3.40 -18.49
CA PHE A 114 6.80 3.69 -17.14
C PHE A 114 5.80 4.85 -17.13
N GLU A 115 5.09 4.98 -16.02
CA GLU A 115 4.35 6.18 -15.66
C GLU A 115 4.51 6.48 -14.15
N VAL A 116 4.28 7.73 -13.75
CA VAL A 116 4.18 8.14 -12.35
C VAL A 116 2.83 8.80 -12.11
N ILE A 117 2.13 8.37 -11.06
CA ILE A 117 0.87 8.93 -10.60
C ILE A 117 1.11 9.52 -9.22
N VAL A 118 1.13 10.85 -9.14
CA VAL A 118 1.17 11.55 -7.86
C VAL A 118 -0.26 11.71 -7.37
N VAL A 119 -0.56 11.20 -6.18
CA VAL A 119 -1.89 11.29 -5.57
C VAL A 119 -1.85 12.32 -4.45
N ASP A 120 -2.39 13.51 -4.71
CA ASP A 120 -2.57 14.53 -3.68
C ASP A 120 -3.80 14.19 -2.83
N ASP A 121 -3.59 13.81 -1.57
CA ASP A 121 -4.60 13.40 -0.59
C ASP A 121 -5.32 14.58 0.08
N GLY A 122 -5.72 15.58 -0.71
CA GLY A 122 -6.43 16.76 -0.23
C GLY A 122 -5.52 17.77 0.49
N SER A 123 -4.32 18.01 -0.04
CA SER A 123 -3.38 18.99 0.50
C SER A 123 -3.98 20.39 0.59
N THR A 124 -3.60 21.10 1.65
CA THR A 124 -3.95 22.51 1.86
C THR A 124 -2.88 23.46 1.36
N ASP A 125 -1.76 22.91 0.87
CA ASP A 125 -0.67 23.64 0.25
C ASP A 125 -0.67 23.47 -1.28
N ARG A 126 0.44 23.81 -1.94
CA ARG A 126 0.58 23.72 -3.40
C ARG A 126 1.12 22.37 -3.90
N THR A 127 0.96 21.27 -3.15
CA THR A 127 1.47 19.95 -3.53
C THR A 127 1.02 19.54 -4.94
N SER A 128 -0.26 19.64 -5.25
CA SER A 128 -0.79 19.40 -6.61
C SER A 128 -0.11 20.24 -7.69
N ASP A 129 0.07 21.56 -7.46
CA ASP A 129 0.69 22.45 -8.46
C ASP A 129 2.16 22.11 -8.69
N VAL A 130 2.88 21.75 -7.62
CA VAL A 130 4.27 21.32 -7.70
C VAL A 130 4.37 20.03 -8.50
N ALA A 131 3.51 19.04 -8.24
CA ALA A 131 3.45 17.80 -9.00
C ALA A 131 3.08 18.04 -10.47
N PHE A 132 2.15 18.96 -10.75
CA PHE A 132 1.70 19.26 -12.10
C PHE A 132 2.82 19.82 -12.99
N LYS A 133 3.80 20.55 -12.43
CA LYS A 133 4.99 20.99 -13.19
C LYS A 133 5.76 19.81 -13.81
N TYR A 134 5.76 18.65 -13.16
CA TYR A 134 6.38 17.44 -13.72
C TYR A 134 5.55 16.87 -14.88
N SER A 135 4.22 16.98 -14.82
CA SER A 135 3.34 16.62 -15.94
C SER A 135 3.60 17.53 -17.14
N THR A 136 3.78 18.84 -16.92
CA THR A 136 4.19 19.78 -17.99
C THR A 136 5.58 19.49 -18.55
N LYS A 137 6.54 19.11 -17.68
CA LYS A 137 7.93 18.85 -18.07
C LYS A 137 8.11 17.56 -18.87
N TYR A 138 7.42 16.48 -18.47
CA TYR A 138 7.62 15.13 -19.03
C TYR A 138 6.45 14.63 -19.88
N GLY A 139 5.32 15.34 -19.88
CA GLY A 139 4.10 15.00 -20.59
C GLY A 139 3.10 14.21 -19.74
N ASN A 140 1.81 14.45 -19.97
CA ASN A 140 0.69 13.81 -19.27
C ASN A 140 0.66 12.28 -19.46
N ASP A 141 1.24 11.76 -20.54
CA ASP A 141 1.33 10.31 -20.73
C ASP A 141 2.36 9.65 -19.80
N VAL A 142 3.35 10.40 -19.31
CA VAL A 142 4.38 9.88 -18.39
C VAL A 142 3.99 10.17 -16.95
N VAL A 143 3.50 11.38 -16.63
CA VAL A 143 3.10 11.74 -15.27
C VAL A 143 1.77 12.45 -15.23
N LYS A 144 0.93 12.01 -14.29
CA LYS A 144 -0.37 12.60 -14.00
C LYS A 144 -0.52 12.84 -12.51
N VAL A 145 -1.30 13.86 -12.17
CA VAL A 145 -1.64 14.19 -10.79
C VAL A 145 -3.10 13.80 -10.56
N LEU A 146 -3.33 12.98 -9.53
CA LEU A 146 -4.66 12.67 -9.02
C LEU A 146 -4.91 13.51 -7.77
N LYS A 147 -5.73 14.55 -7.88
CA LYS A 147 -6.11 15.38 -6.73
C LYS A 147 -7.39 14.87 -6.09
N LEU A 148 -7.31 14.44 -4.84
CA LEU A 148 -8.48 14.06 -4.05
C LEU A 148 -9.12 15.29 -3.42
N GLU A 149 -10.46 15.35 -3.43
CA GLU A 149 -11.22 16.47 -2.86
C GLU A 149 -11.05 16.60 -1.35
N GLN A 150 -10.90 15.47 -0.67
CA GLN A 150 -10.75 15.40 0.78
C GLN A 150 -9.68 14.38 1.15
N ASN A 151 -9.07 14.61 2.31
CA ASN A 151 -8.06 13.71 2.85
C ASN A 151 -8.67 12.37 3.28
N ARG A 152 -8.29 11.29 2.60
CA ARG A 152 -8.70 9.91 2.89
C ARG A 152 -7.70 9.19 3.77
N GLY A 153 -6.46 9.66 3.79
CA GLY A 153 -5.32 9.02 4.43
C GLY A 153 -4.45 8.28 3.42
N LYS A 154 -3.23 7.94 3.85
CA LYS A 154 -2.20 7.30 3.02
C LYS A 154 -2.72 6.07 2.26
N GLY A 155 -3.38 5.14 2.94
CA GLY A 155 -3.96 3.96 2.28
C GLY A 155 -5.06 4.29 1.28
N GLY A 156 -5.88 5.30 1.56
CA GLY A 156 -6.89 5.82 0.62
C GLY A 156 -6.26 6.42 -0.63
N ALA A 157 -5.21 7.22 -0.46
CA ALA A 157 -4.46 7.83 -1.56
C ALA A 157 -3.74 6.79 -2.42
N VAL A 158 -2.99 5.86 -1.81
CA VAL A 158 -2.32 4.77 -2.53
C VAL A 158 -3.35 3.96 -3.30
N ARG A 159 -4.45 3.56 -2.67
CA ARG A 159 -5.53 2.81 -3.33
C ARG A 159 -6.09 3.57 -4.53
N CYS A 160 -6.41 4.86 -4.39
CA CYS A 160 -6.90 5.67 -5.50
C CYS A 160 -5.92 5.72 -6.67
N GLY A 161 -4.61 5.89 -6.40
CA GLY A 161 -3.57 5.87 -7.43
C GLY A 161 -3.43 4.51 -8.11
N VAL A 162 -3.42 3.42 -7.33
CA VAL A 162 -3.34 2.05 -7.87
C VAL A 162 -4.51 1.73 -8.78
N MET A 163 -5.72 2.16 -8.42
CA MET A 163 -6.92 1.98 -9.26
C MET A 163 -6.83 2.73 -10.60
N CYS A 164 -5.91 3.69 -10.73
CA CYS A 164 -5.69 4.48 -11.95
C CYS A 164 -4.50 4.00 -12.80
N CYS A 165 -3.80 2.94 -12.38
CA CYS A 165 -2.54 2.48 -12.99
C CYS A 165 -2.72 1.67 -14.29
N ARG A 166 -1.80 1.87 -15.23
CA ARG A 166 -1.64 1.16 -16.51
C ARG A 166 -0.52 0.11 -16.50
N GLY A 167 0.28 0.06 -15.44
CA GLY A 167 1.47 -0.78 -15.30
C GLY A 167 1.19 -2.27 -15.11
N ALA A 168 2.06 -3.09 -15.68
CA ALA A 168 2.17 -4.52 -15.40
C ALA A 168 2.67 -4.78 -13.97
N MET A 169 3.59 -3.94 -13.51
CA MET A 169 3.98 -3.78 -12.12
C MET A 169 3.52 -2.42 -11.59
N ILE A 170 3.16 -2.38 -10.31
CA ILE A 170 2.75 -1.16 -9.62
C ILE A 170 3.65 -0.99 -8.39
N LEU A 171 4.45 0.06 -8.37
CA LEU A 171 5.27 0.45 -7.23
C LEU A 171 4.51 1.52 -6.42
N PHE A 172 4.34 1.31 -5.14
CA PHE A 172 4.02 2.38 -4.19
C PHE A 172 5.34 2.90 -3.60
N ALA A 173 5.57 4.22 -3.64
CA ALA A 173 6.73 4.91 -3.07
C ALA A 173 6.31 6.13 -2.24
N ASP A 174 6.89 6.31 -1.05
CA ASP A 174 6.62 7.48 -0.20
C ASP A 174 7.15 8.79 -0.83
N ALA A 175 6.41 9.88 -0.62
CA ALA A 175 6.71 11.19 -1.22
C ALA A 175 7.92 11.92 -0.59
N ASP A 176 8.46 11.42 0.52
CA ASP A 176 9.58 12.03 1.24
C ASP A 176 10.94 11.69 0.64
N GLY A 177 11.01 10.71 -0.27
CA GLY A 177 12.24 10.27 -0.91
C GLY A 177 13.16 9.45 -0.02
N ALA A 178 12.68 8.94 1.12
CA ALA A 178 13.53 8.22 2.06
C ALA A 178 14.15 6.93 1.48
N THR A 179 13.48 6.29 0.51
CA THR A 179 13.97 5.12 -0.22
C THR A 179 14.53 5.50 -1.59
N ARG A 180 15.59 4.83 -2.04
CA ARG A 180 16.21 5.04 -3.37
C ARG A 180 15.50 4.23 -4.45
N PHE A 181 15.29 4.81 -5.63
CA PHE A 181 14.65 4.10 -6.74
C PHE A 181 15.55 3.04 -7.39
N GLU A 182 16.87 3.10 -7.16
CA GLU A 182 17.81 2.04 -7.54
C GLU A 182 17.45 0.68 -6.92
N ASP A 183 16.79 0.66 -5.76
CA ASP A 183 16.35 -0.59 -5.13
C ASP A 183 15.14 -1.25 -5.81
N LEU A 184 14.49 -0.56 -6.76
CA LEU A 184 13.38 -1.13 -7.55
C LEU A 184 13.80 -2.43 -8.25
N GLU A 185 15.01 -2.49 -8.80
CA GLU A 185 15.50 -3.69 -9.49
C GLU A 185 15.62 -4.89 -8.53
N LYS A 186 15.92 -4.65 -7.25
CA LYS A 186 15.95 -5.72 -6.23
C LYS A 186 14.55 -6.28 -5.98
N LEU A 187 13.54 -5.41 -5.85
CA LEU A 187 12.15 -5.82 -5.64
C LEU A 187 11.60 -6.60 -6.84
N GLU A 188 11.86 -6.09 -8.04
CA GLU A 188 11.46 -6.71 -9.29
C GLU A 188 12.06 -8.11 -9.46
N ASN A 189 13.37 -8.25 -9.23
CA ASN A 189 14.04 -9.53 -9.33
C ASN A 189 13.45 -10.56 -8.35
N GLU A 190 13.11 -10.17 -7.12
CA GLU A 190 12.48 -11.08 -6.15
C GLU A 190 11.06 -11.49 -6.54
N ILE A 191 10.28 -10.60 -7.18
CA ILE A 191 8.99 -11.00 -7.79
C ILE A 191 9.23 -12.02 -8.90
N LEU A 192 10.14 -11.72 -9.84
CA LEU A 192 10.40 -12.58 -10.99
C LEU A 192 10.91 -13.97 -10.57
N ARG A 193 11.84 -14.04 -9.60
CA ARG A 193 12.32 -15.32 -9.04
C ARG A 193 11.22 -16.10 -8.32
N SER A 194 10.21 -15.44 -7.75
CA SER A 194 9.09 -16.14 -7.11
C SER A 194 8.17 -16.88 -8.10
N THR A 195 8.36 -16.64 -9.40
CA THR A 195 7.50 -17.18 -10.47
C THR A 195 8.11 -18.41 -11.16
N THR A 196 9.37 -18.71 -10.88
CA THR A 196 10.10 -19.86 -11.42
C THR A 196 10.33 -20.90 -10.32
N ALA A 197 10.20 -22.18 -10.65
CA ALA A 197 10.35 -23.26 -9.67
C ALA A 197 11.79 -23.38 -9.13
N ASP A 198 12.78 -23.00 -9.95
CA ASP A 198 14.20 -23.04 -9.60
C ASP A 198 14.74 -21.71 -9.05
N GLY A 199 13.89 -20.68 -8.93
CA GLY A 199 14.28 -19.35 -8.49
C GLY A 199 15.19 -18.60 -9.47
N SER A 200 15.29 -19.04 -10.73
CA SER A 200 16.01 -18.33 -11.78
C SER A 200 15.19 -17.14 -12.31
N LEU A 201 15.85 -16.17 -12.94
CA LEU A 201 15.14 -15.09 -13.62
C LEU A 201 14.52 -15.60 -14.94
N PRO A 202 13.25 -15.30 -15.22
CA PRO A 202 12.63 -15.67 -16.47
C PRO A 202 13.34 -14.99 -17.65
N LYS A 203 13.54 -15.74 -18.73
CA LYS A 203 14.27 -15.26 -19.92
C LYS A 203 13.45 -14.29 -20.78
N ASP A 204 12.12 -14.37 -20.71
CA ASP A 204 11.19 -13.56 -21.50
C ASP A 204 10.26 -12.76 -20.56
N ILE A 205 10.77 -11.63 -20.08
CA ILE A 205 10.00 -10.70 -19.23
C ILE A 205 8.92 -9.98 -20.06
N ALA A 206 9.13 -9.79 -21.37
CA ALA A 206 8.22 -9.04 -22.23
C ALA A 206 6.87 -9.76 -22.39
N ASN A 207 6.86 -11.09 -22.42
CA ASN A 207 5.64 -11.90 -22.51
C ASN A 207 5.21 -12.52 -21.17
N PHE A 208 5.70 -11.98 -20.05
CA PHE A 208 5.39 -12.52 -18.73
C PHE A 208 3.90 -12.36 -18.37
N ASP A 209 3.30 -13.37 -17.73
CA ASP A 209 1.91 -13.30 -17.26
C ASP A 209 1.80 -12.50 -15.96
N TRP A 210 1.56 -11.20 -16.10
CA TRP A 210 1.37 -10.26 -14.99
C TRP A 210 0.05 -10.44 -14.21
N SER A 211 -0.79 -11.41 -14.59
CA SER A 211 -1.98 -11.79 -13.81
C SER A 211 -1.65 -12.63 -12.58
N PHE A 212 -0.45 -13.22 -12.53
CA PHE A 212 0.04 -13.92 -11.34
C PHE A 212 0.19 -12.94 -10.16
N PRO A 213 -0.38 -13.24 -8.98
CA PRO A 213 -0.31 -12.35 -7.83
C PRO A 213 0.96 -12.59 -7.00
N ALA A 214 1.86 -11.62 -7.00
CA ALA A 214 3.02 -11.53 -6.11
C ALA A 214 3.31 -10.09 -5.63
N ILE A 215 4.03 -10.01 -4.51
CA ILE A 215 4.38 -8.76 -3.82
C ILE A 215 5.85 -8.80 -3.39
N ALA A 216 6.57 -7.70 -3.60
CA ALA A 216 7.85 -7.44 -2.94
C ALA A 216 7.74 -6.19 -2.07
N VAL A 217 8.20 -6.30 -0.82
CA VAL A 217 8.15 -5.27 0.21
C VAL A 217 9.57 -4.86 0.54
N GLY A 218 9.87 -3.58 0.37
CA GLY A 218 11.12 -3.01 0.89
C GLY A 218 11.19 -3.16 2.40
N SER A 219 12.39 -3.25 2.95
CA SER A 219 12.60 -3.48 4.38
C SER A 219 13.80 -2.73 4.90
N ARG A 220 13.57 -2.09 6.05
CA ARG A 220 14.57 -1.39 6.86
C ARG A 220 15.02 -2.26 8.04
N ALA A 221 14.58 -3.52 8.13
CA ALA A 221 14.89 -4.39 9.27
C ALA A 221 16.40 -4.59 9.50
N HIS A 222 17.20 -4.53 8.44
CA HIS A 222 18.67 -4.59 8.53
C HIS A 222 19.29 -3.37 9.23
N MET A 223 18.56 -2.25 9.34
CA MET A 223 18.98 -1.02 10.02
C MET A 223 18.40 -0.90 11.44
N GLU A 224 17.58 -1.87 11.88
CA GLU A 224 16.84 -1.78 13.15
C GLU A 224 17.78 -1.69 14.34
N ALA A 225 18.88 -2.44 14.35
CA ALA A 225 19.86 -2.43 15.44
C ALA A 225 20.52 -1.07 15.63
N GLU A 226 20.95 -0.43 14.53
CA GLU A 226 21.53 0.92 14.55
C GLU A 226 20.50 1.97 14.98
N SER A 227 19.25 1.81 14.54
CA SER A 227 18.15 2.70 14.90
C SER A 227 17.75 2.59 16.38
N ILE A 228 17.79 1.41 16.98
CA ILE A 228 17.47 1.23 18.42
C ILE A 228 18.53 1.92 19.29
N ALA A 229 19.81 1.88 18.87
CA ALA A 229 20.91 2.47 19.62
C ALA A 229 20.80 4.00 19.78
N THR A 230 20.11 4.68 18.87
CA THR A 230 20.01 6.16 18.83
C THR A 230 18.67 6.69 19.33
N ARG A 231 17.66 5.83 19.56
CA ARG A 231 16.28 6.24 19.86
C ARG A 231 15.93 6.17 21.35
N SER A 232 14.91 6.93 21.74
CA SER A 232 14.39 6.92 23.11
C SER A 232 13.74 5.59 23.46
N VAL A 233 13.86 5.17 24.72
CA VAL A 233 13.30 3.91 25.25
C VAL A 233 11.80 3.79 24.98
N ALA A 234 11.04 4.88 25.12
CA ALA A 234 9.60 4.90 24.86
C ALA A 234 9.27 4.55 23.40
N ARG A 235 10.05 5.07 22.44
CA ARG A 235 9.85 4.77 21.01
C ARG A 235 10.19 3.30 20.71
N THR A 236 11.21 2.76 21.36
CA THR A 236 11.58 1.34 21.25
C THR A 236 10.48 0.42 21.80
N LEU A 237 9.91 0.74 22.97
CA LEU A 237 8.80 -0.04 23.56
C LEU A 237 7.55 -0.01 22.67
N LEU A 238 7.21 1.15 22.09
CA LEU A 238 6.08 1.28 21.17
C LEU A 238 6.28 0.46 19.89
N MET A 239 7.49 0.47 19.34
CA MET A 239 7.85 -0.35 18.17
C MET A 239 7.73 -1.84 18.47
N ILE A 240 8.30 -2.31 19.59
CA ILE A 240 8.20 -3.72 20.02
C ILE A 240 6.73 -4.12 20.20
N GLY A 241 5.94 -3.29 20.92
CA GLY A 241 4.51 -3.55 21.11
C GLY A 241 3.74 -3.63 19.80
N PHE A 242 4.05 -2.75 18.83
CA PHE A 242 3.46 -2.80 17.51
C PHE A 242 3.82 -4.09 16.76
N HIS A 243 5.10 -4.49 16.74
CA HIS A 243 5.52 -5.75 16.10
C HIS A 243 4.81 -6.97 16.73
N VAL A 244 4.64 -6.98 18.06
CA VAL A 244 3.89 -8.04 18.76
C VAL A 244 2.42 -8.06 18.31
N LEU A 245 1.75 -6.91 18.23
CA LEU A 245 0.35 -6.85 17.76
C LEU A 245 0.22 -7.30 16.30
N VAL A 246 1.15 -6.88 15.43
CA VAL A 246 1.17 -7.32 14.03
C VAL A 246 1.27 -8.84 13.95
N TYR A 247 2.23 -9.44 14.67
CA TYR A 247 2.45 -10.89 14.67
C TYR A 247 1.27 -11.70 15.22
N LEU A 248 0.67 -11.23 16.32
CA LEU A 248 -0.45 -11.92 16.97
C LEU A 248 -1.72 -11.91 16.12
N PHE A 249 -2.06 -10.75 15.54
CA PHE A 249 -3.37 -10.55 14.90
C PHE A 249 -3.32 -10.61 13.37
N THR A 250 -2.20 -10.28 12.73
CA THR A 250 -2.16 -10.02 11.29
C THR A 250 -1.04 -10.79 10.59
N VAL A 251 0.02 -10.11 10.17
CA VAL A 251 1.08 -10.60 9.29
C VAL A 251 2.15 -11.33 10.09
N ARG A 252 2.63 -12.48 9.60
CA ARG A 252 3.62 -13.30 10.32
C ARG A 252 4.94 -13.49 9.57
N THR A 253 4.95 -13.30 8.26
CA THR A 253 6.10 -13.62 7.39
C THR A 253 7.01 -12.44 7.10
N ILE A 254 6.52 -11.20 7.31
CA ILE A 254 7.24 -9.96 6.97
C ILE A 254 7.56 -9.18 8.24
N ARG A 255 8.83 -8.77 8.40
CA ARG A 255 9.28 -7.99 9.55
C ARG A 255 8.92 -6.51 9.41
N ASP A 256 9.29 -5.87 8.29
CA ASP A 256 8.96 -4.46 8.03
C ASP A 256 7.71 -4.30 7.17
N THR A 257 6.54 -4.43 7.79
CA THR A 257 5.25 -4.27 7.09
C THR A 257 4.98 -2.85 6.59
N GLN A 258 5.65 -1.84 7.16
CA GLN A 258 5.30 -0.43 6.99
C GLN A 258 6.30 0.35 6.13
N CYS A 259 7.23 -0.32 5.45
CA CYS A 259 8.11 0.35 4.52
C CYS A 259 7.30 0.95 3.36
N GLY A 260 7.55 2.22 3.05
CA GLY A 260 6.87 2.97 2.00
C GLY A 260 7.29 2.65 0.58
N PHE A 261 7.90 1.49 0.33
CA PHE A 261 8.43 1.09 -0.98
C PHE A 261 8.01 -0.35 -1.25
N LYS A 262 6.90 -0.54 -1.98
CA LYS A 262 6.30 -1.87 -2.20
C LYS A 262 5.89 -2.05 -3.65
N LEU A 263 6.30 -3.17 -4.24
CA LEU A 263 6.05 -3.52 -5.62
C LEU A 263 5.00 -4.63 -5.70
N PHE A 264 4.02 -4.44 -6.57
CA PHE A 264 2.92 -5.37 -6.79
C PHE A 264 2.86 -5.75 -8.25
N THR A 265 2.64 -7.04 -8.52
CA THR A 265 2.11 -7.47 -9.82
C THR A 265 0.72 -6.89 -10.05
N ARG A 266 0.33 -6.68 -11.31
CA ARG A 266 -1.03 -6.24 -11.66
C ARG A 266 -2.11 -7.16 -11.14
N GLY A 267 -1.88 -8.48 -11.18
CA GLY A 267 -2.76 -9.49 -10.60
C GLY A 267 -2.98 -9.32 -9.10
N ALA A 268 -1.92 -9.11 -8.32
CA ALA A 268 -2.04 -8.84 -6.89
C ALA A 268 -2.76 -7.50 -6.63
N ALA A 269 -2.37 -6.45 -7.34
CA ALA A 269 -2.94 -5.12 -7.16
C ALA A 269 -4.46 -5.10 -7.41
N ALA A 270 -4.89 -5.72 -8.51
CA ALA A 270 -6.29 -5.78 -8.89
C ALA A 270 -7.17 -6.63 -7.96
N ARG A 271 -6.58 -7.55 -7.18
CA ARG A 271 -7.32 -8.36 -6.21
C ARG A 271 -7.33 -7.76 -4.81
N LEU A 272 -6.25 -7.09 -4.40
CA LEU A 272 -6.08 -6.57 -3.04
C LEU A 272 -6.67 -5.17 -2.86
N PHE A 273 -6.31 -4.21 -3.72
CA PHE A 273 -6.69 -2.81 -3.52
C PHE A 273 -8.20 -2.52 -3.57
N PRO A 274 -9.03 -3.22 -4.39
CA PRO A 274 -10.46 -2.97 -4.40
C PRO A 274 -11.15 -3.26 -3.06
N ILE A 275 -10.62 -4.23 -2.30
CA ILE A 275 -11.20 -4.74 -1.06
C ILE A 275 -10.53 -4.22 0.23
N LEU A 276 -9.52 -3.34 0.14
CA LEU A 276 -8.93 -2.73 1.33
C LEU A 276 -9.93 -1.84 2.07
N HIS A 277 -10.07 -2.00 3.38
CA HIS A 277 -10.99 -1.22 4.19
C HIS A 277 -10.30 -0.07 4.92
N ILE A 278 -9.05 -0.24 5.33
CA ILE A 278 -8.26 0.76 6.03
C ILE A 278 -7.70 1.77 5.02
N GLU A 279 -8.03 3.05 5.20
CA GLU A 279 -7.50 4.16 4.37
C GLU A 279 -6.33 4.90 5.02
N ARG A 280 -5.97 4.56 6.27
CA ARG A 280 -4.98 5.27 7.09
C ARG A 280 -3.71 4.42 7.26
N TRP A 281 -2.96 4.62 8.35
CA TRP A 281 -1.61 4.09 8.54
C TRP A 281 -1.49 2.55 8.54
N ALA A 282 -2.54 1.81 8.92
CA ALA A 282 -2.50 0.35 8.99
C ALA A 282 -2.88 -0.35 7.67
N PHE A 283 -3.06 0.38 6.56
CA PHE A 283 -3.49 -0.20 5.28
C PHE A 283 -2.50 -1.24 4.73
N ASP A 284 -1.20 -1.00 4.89
CA ASP A 284 -0.15 -1.93 4.47
C ASP A 284 -0.27 -3.27 5.20
N VAL A 285 -0.63 -3.22 6.49
CA VAL A 285 -0.80 -4.43 7.30
C VAL A 285 -2.04 -5.20 6.88
N GLU A 286 -3.16 -4.50 6.61
CA GLU A 286 -4.35 -5.14 6.04
C GLU A 286 -4.04 -5.80 4.68
N LEU A 287 -3.31 -5.08 3.82
CA LEU A 287 -2.93 -5.56 2.50
C LEU A 287 -2.10 -6.84 2.59
N LEU A 288 -1.07 -6.84 3.43
CA LEU A 288 -0.19 -8.00 3.61
C LEU A 288 -0.92 -9.15 4.31
N TYR A 289 -1.81 -8.86 5.25
CA TYR A 289 -2.67 -9.87 5.89
C TYR A 289 -3.56 -10.59 4.87
N LEU A 290 -4.19 -9.84 3.95
CA LEU A 290 -4.97 -10.41 2.85
C LEU A 290 -4.09 -11.23 1.91
N ALA A 291 -2.91 -10.74 1.57
CA ALA A 291 -1.97 -11.45 0.69
C ALA A 291 -1.51 -12.79 1.29
N GLU A 292 -1.18 -12.83 2.59
CA GLU A 292 -0.87 -14.08 3.29
C GLU A 292 -2.07 -15.02 3.32
N ARG A 293 -3.28 -14.50 3.56
CA ARG A 293 -4.52 -15.30 3.56
C ARG A 293 -4.83 -15.92 2.20
N TYR A 294 -4.49 -15.25 1.10
CA TYR A 294 -4.62 -15.82 -0.25
C TYR A 294 -3.43 -16.68 -0.68
N GLY A 295 -2.38 -16.80 0.14
CA GLY A 295 -1.18 -17.56 -0.19
C GLY A 295 -0.36 -16.93 -1.32
N TYR A 296 -0.41 -15.61 -1.49
CA TYR A 296 0.43 -14.92 -2.48
C TYR A 296 1.90 -14.95 -2.03
N PRO A 297 2.87 -15.13 -2.94
CA PRO A 297 4.27 -14.93 -2.61
C PRO A 297 4.51 -13.47 -2.18
N ILE A 298 5.09 -13.31 -0.99
CA ILE A 298 5.53 -12.04 -0.45
C ILE A 298 7.03 -12.13 -0.17
N ARG A 299 7.81 -11.24 -0.77
CA ARG A 299 9.26 -11.17 -0.60
C ARG A 299 9.64 -9.90 0.16
N GLU A 300 10.38 -10.05 1.25
CA GLU A 300 10.95 -8.93 1.99
C GLU A 300 12.36 -8.64 1.45
N VAL A 301 12.61 -7.38 1.05
CA VAL A 301 13.82 -6.97 0.33
C VAL A 301 14.50 -5.84 1.06
N ALA A 302 15.79 -5.98 1.40
CA ALA A 302 16.55 -4.88 2.02
C ALA A 302 16.69 -3.70 1.05
N VAL A 303 16.28 -2.51 1.49
CA VAL A 303 16.34 -1.26 0.70
C VAL A 303 17.18 -0.20 1.39
N THR A 304 17.85 0.61 0.60
CA THR A 304 18.57 1.80 1.05
C THR A 304 17.56 2.81 1.57
N TRP A 305 17.65 3.12 2.86
CA TRP A 305 16.77 4.07 3.53
C TRP A 305 17.59 5.13 4.26
N HIS A 306 17.12 6.37 4.23
CA HIS A 306 17.70 7.46 5.01
C HIS A 306 16.62 8.20 5.77
N GLU A 307 17.00 8.77 6.92
CA GLU A 307 16.06 9.54 7.73
C GLU A 307 15.78 10.89 7.07
N VAL A 308 14.49 11.19 6.92
CA VAL A 308 14.00 12.47 6.39
C VAL A 308 13.18 13.14 7.48
N ASP A 309 13.54 14.38 7.80
CA ASP A 309 12.85 15.16 8.83
C ASP A 309 11.40 15.50 8.44
N GLY A 310 10.58 15.82 9.45
CA GLY A 310 9.19 16.24 9.25
C GLY A 310 8.17 15.10 9.22
N SER A 311 8.33 14.08 10.08
CA SER A 311 7.36 13.00 10.24
C SER A 311 5.94 13.53 10.50
N LYS A 312 4.97 13.07 9.73
CA LYS A 312 3.56 13.47 9.82
C LYS A 312 2.75 12.63 10.80
N ILE A 313 3.38 11.65 11.47
CA ILE A 313 2.71 10.80 12.45
C ILE A 313 2.56 11.58 13.76
N VAL A 314 1.33 11.94 14.11
CA VAL A 314 1.01 12.49 15.44
C VAL A 314 1.15 11.35 16.45
N PRO A 315 2.13 11.37 17.37
CA PRO A 315 2.61 10.15 18.00
C PRO A 315 1.49 9.35 18.70
N VAL A 316 0.89 9.87 19.76
CA VAL A 316 0.05 9.03 20.65
C VAL A 316 -1.23 8.55 19.98
N TRP A 317 -1.98 9.43 19.32
CA TRP A 317 -3.27 9.08 18.71
C TRP A 317 -3.12 8.12 17.53
N SER A 318 -2.08 8.30 16.70
CA SER A 318 -1.83 7.42 15.57
C SER A 318 -1.48 6.00 16.04
N TRP A 319 -0.71 5.87 17.14
CA TRP A 319 -0.39 4.57 17.73
C TRP A 319 -1.62 3.83 18.26
N ILE A 320 -2.49 4.52 19.01
CA ILE A 320 -3.74 3.93 19.53
C ILE A 320 -4.64 3.50 18.37
N GLN A 321 -4.78 4.36 17.36
CA GLN A 321 -5.56 4.05 16.16
C GLN A 321 -5.01 2.82 15.44
N MET A 322 -3.69 2.74 15.24
CA MET A 322 -3.05 1.61 14.60
C MET A 322 -3.24 0.31 15.40
N GLY A 323 -3.02 0.33 16.72
CA GLY A 323 -3.23 -0.85 17.57
C GLY A 323 -4.67 -1.36 17.52
N ARG A 324 -5.65 -0.44 17.56
CA ARG A 324 -7.06 -0.77 17.36
C ARG A 324 -7.31 -1.38 15.99
N ASP A 325 -6.77 -0.76 14.93
CA ASP A 325 -6.98 -1.20 13.55
C ASP A 325 -6.39 -2.61 13.33
N LEU A 326 -5.24 -2.96 13.92
CA LEU A 326 -4.67 -4.32 13.87
C LEU A 326 -5.60 -5.39 14.45
N ILE A 327 -6.17 -5.13 15.63
CA ILE A 327 -7.12 -6.03 16.28
C ILE A 327 -8.40 -6.14 15.44
N LEU A 328 -8.89 -5.04 14.89
CA LEU A 328 -10.10 -5.01 14.07
C LEU A 328 -9.91 -5.66 12.70
N ILE A 329 -8.72 -5.58 12.08
CA ILE A 329 -8.39 -6.32 10.85
C ILE A 329 -8.63 -7.81 11.09
N TRP A 330 -7.98 -8.37 12.10
CA TRP A 330 -8.17 -9.77 12.49
C TRP A 330 -9.64 -10.10 12.75
N PHE A 331 -10.26 -9.36 13.67
CA PHE A 331 -11.61 -9.65 14.13
C PHE A 331 -12.63 -9.61 12.98
N ARG A 332 -12.61 -8.56 12.16
CA ARG A 332 -13.62 -8.36 11.12
C ARG A 332 -13.53 -9.36 9.98
N TYR A 333 -12.31 -9.75 9.60
CA TYR A 333 -12.11 -10.82 8.61
C TYR A 333 -12.40 -12.20 9.19
N TYR A 334 -12.16 -12.42 10.49
CA TYR A 334 -12.44 -13.67 11.17
C TYR A 334 -13.95 -13.95 11.28
N VAL A 335 -14.74 -12.95 11.68
CA VAL A 335 -16.20 -13.08 11.84
C VAL A 335 -17.00 -12.79 10.55
N GLY A 336 -16.33 -12.46 9.44
CA GLY A 336 -16.96 -12.23 8.14
C GLY A 336 -17.69 -10.88 7.98
N ILE A 337 -17.43 -9.91 8.86
CA ILE A 337 -17.90 -8.52 8.69
C ILE A 337 -17.23 -7.89 7.47
N TRP A 338 -15.93 -8.14 7.30
CA TRP A 338 -15.19 -7.78 6.10
C TRP A 338 -15.08 -8.99 5.18
N ARG A 339 -15.39 -8.75 3.91
CA ARG A 339 -15.33 -9.76 2.86
C ARG A 339 -14.00 -9.67 2.13
N SER A 340 -13.47 -10.84 1.81
CA SER A 340 -12.26 -11.05 1.01
C SER A 340 -12.55 -11.02 -0.50
N ASP A 341 -13.79 -10.80 -0.89
CA ASP A 341 -14.24 -10.82 -2.26
C ASP A 341 -15.02 -9.56 -2.58
N VAL A 342 -14.83 -9.06 -3.80
CA VAL A 342 -15.65 -7.98 -4.38
C VAL A 342 -17.01 -8.59 -4.71
N THR A 343 -17.83 -8.88 -3.69
CA THR A 343 -19.22 -9.28 -3.91
C THR A 343 -20.06 -8.09 -4.33
N VAL A 344 -20.89 -8.31 -5.35
CA VAL A 344 -21.90 -7.41 -5.91
C VAL A 344 -22.76 -6.76 -4.83
#